data_AF-A0A4W3J7U1-F1
#
_entry.id   AF-A0A4W3J7U1-F1
#
_cell.length_a   1.000
_cell.length_b   1.000
_cell.length_c   1.000
_cell.angle_alpha   90.00
_cell.angle_beta   90.00
_cell.angle_gamma   90.00
#
_symmetry.space_group_name_H-M   'P 1'
#
loop_
_entity.id
_entity.type
_entity.pdbx_description
1 polymer ?
#
loop_
_entity_poly.entity_id
_entity_poly.type
_entity_poly.pdbx_seq_one_letter_code
_entity_poly.pdbx_strand_id
1 'polypeptide(L)'
;MTGLLLDDPDLQDDALTECEEKAVLEIMLSTICQAAEGRPPVGRCSGKKVLTAKERKTQLEDRAKLTQHFIVALPQLLAKYSAEGGMVIHLLQVPQYFDLEIYSTASLEKHLDTLLKQMKEIVEGHTDPDVLEMCSKTYLVLSNQEMASHNRVDVAKTQLIDQLADKFNKLLADFLQEVSRWITFLGNGLYVTLAQW
;
A
#
# COMPACT_ATOMS: atom_id res chain seq x y z
N MET A 1 18.42 8.43 -2.77
CA MET A 1 17.79 7.29 -2.06
C MET A 1 16.96 6.44 -3.01
N THR A 2 15.93 6.99 -3.67
CA THR A 2 15.12 6.18 -4.61
C THR A 2 15.90 5.66 -5.82
N GLY A 3 16.89 6.40 -6.34
CA GLY A 3 17.78 5.88 -7.40
C GLY A 3 18.52 4.62 -6.95
N LEU A 4 19.22 4.70 -5.82
CA LEU A 4 19.90 3.56 -5.18
C LEU A 4 18.99 2.33 -4.96
N LEU A 5 17.68 2.53 -4.72
CA LEU A 5 16.71 1.44 -4.57
C LEU A 5 16.09 0.96 -5.91
N LEU A 6 16.14 1.76 -6.98
CA LEU A 6 15.54 1.44 -8.27
C LEU A 6 16.55 1.02 -9.33
N ASP A 7 17.85 1.29 -9.09
CA ASP A 7 18.93 0.91 -9.99
C ASP A 7 19.03 -0.62 -10.11
N ASP A 8 19.44 -1.06 -11.30
CA ASP A 8 19.55 -2.48 -11.64
C ASP A 8 20.78 -3.10 -10.93
N PRO A 9 20.59 -4.13 -10.08
CA PRO A 9 21.70 -4.78 -9.39
C PRO A 9 22.73 -5.37 -10.35
N ASP A 10 22.33 -5.77 -11.58
CA ASP A 10 23.24 -6.35 -12.57
C ASP A 10 24.21 -5.30 -13.18
N LEU A 11 23.92 -4.01 -12.97
CA LEU A 11 24.75 -2.89 -13.42
C LEU A 11 25.59 -2.27 -12.28
N GLN A 12 25.47 -2.78 -11.06
CA GLN A 12 26.21 -2.30 -9.88
C GLN A 12 27.20 -3.37 -9.40
N ASP A 13 28.49 -3.02 -9.37
CA ASP A 13 29.55 -3.89 -8.79
C ASP A 13 29.32 -4.19 -7.29
N ASP A 14 28.56 -3.34 -6.59
CA ASP A 14 28.22 -3.45 -5.16
C ASP A 14 26.70 -3.28 -4.93
N ALA A 15 25.89 -4.21 -5.43
CA ALA A 15 24.44 -4.21 -5.20
C ALA A 15 24.10 -4.33 -3.70
N LEU A 16 23.07 -3.61 -3.25
CA LEU A 16 22.62 -3.65 -1.87
C LEU A 16 22.06 -5.03 -1.51
N THR A 17 22.33 -5.46 -0.28
CA THR A 17 21.63 -6.57 0.33
C THR A 17 20.20 -6.20 0.70
N GLU A 18 19.30 -7.18 0.82
CA GLU A 18 17.91 -6.99 1.27
C GLU A 18 17.82 -6.22 2.60
N CYS A 19 18.72 -6.53 3.54
CA CYS A 19 18.83 -5.83 4.82
C CYS A 19 19.19 -4.34 4.65
N GLU A 20 20.08 -4.01 3.71
CA GLU A 20 20.48 -2.64 3.43
C GLU A 20 19.37 -1.88 2.70
N GLU A 21 18.69 -2.51 1.73
CA GLU A 21 17.52 -1.93 1.06
C GLU A 21 16.43 -1.57 2.08
N LYS A 22 16.13 -2.50 3.00
CA LYS A 22 15.19 -2.24 4.10
C LYS A 22 15.63 -1.09 4.99
N ALA A 23 16.91 -1.05 5.40
CA ALA A 23 17.44 0.04 6.21
C ALA A 23 17.35 1.39 5.49
N VAL A 24 17.64 1.42 4.18
CA VAL A 24 17.49 2.62 3.35
C VAL A 24 16.04 3.07 3.28
N LEU A 25 15.08 2.15 3.15
CA LEU A 25 13.65 2.46 3.18
C LEU A 25 13.20 3.05 4.53
N GLU A 26 13.63 2.46 5.65
CA GLU A 26 13.31 2.96 7.00
C GLU A 26 13.91 4.36 7.26
N ILE A 27 15.16 4.59 6.84
CA ILE A 27 15.81 5.90 6.93
C ILE A 27 15.07 6.89 6.03
N MET A 28 14.72 6.50 4.80
CA MET A 28 14.01 7.35 3.85
C MET A 28 12.67 7.78 4.43
N LEU A 29 11.86 6.83 4.90
CA LEU A 29 10.59 7.14 5.54
C LEU A 29 10.78 8.09 6.73
N SER A 30 11.74 7.79 7.62
CA SER A 30 12.04 8.64 8.77
C SER A 30 12.39 10.08 8.39
N THR A 31 13.11 10.28 7.28
CA THR A 31 13.43 11.62 6.76
C THR A 31 12.22 12.33 6.15
N ILE A 32 11.33 11.59 5.46
CA ILE A 32 10.07 12.12 4.92
C ILE A 32 9.16 12.60 6.04
N CYS A 33 8.95 11.77 7.07
CA CYS A 33 8.11 12.12 8.24
C CYS A 33 8.60 13.43 8.88
N GLN A 34 9.91 13.53 9.13
CA GLN A 34 10.50 14.71 9.78
C GLN A 34 10.38 15.97 8.91
N ALA A 35 10.61 15.85 7.60
CA ALA A 35 10.47 16.97 6.68
C ALA A 35 9.01 17.43 6.57
N ALA A 36 8.05 16.49 6.51
CA ALA A 36 6.64 16.79 6.36
C ALA A 36 6.00 17.30 7.66
N GLU A 37 6.39 16.79 8.83
CA GLU A 37 5.84 17.20 10.13
C GLU A 37 6.55 18.41 10.74
N GLY A 38 7.78 18.70 10.30
CA GLY A 38 8.62 19.78 10.84
C GLY A 38 9.03 19.56 12.30
N ARG A 39 8.87 18.34 12.83
CA ARG A 39 9.09 18.00 14.23
C ARG A 39 10.16 16.92 14.37
N PRO A 40 11.00 16.99 15.42
CA PRO A 40 11.84 15.87 15.84
C PRO A 40 11.00 14.61 16.10
N PRO A 41 11.59 13.42 15.94
CA PRO A 41 10.90 12.16 16.24
C PRO A 41 10.45 12.09 17.71
N VAL A 42 9.45 11.24 17.96
CA VAL A 42 8.84 11.07 19.28
C VAL A 42 9.92 10.75 20.33
N GLY A 43 9.86 11.43 21.48
CA GLY A 43 10.85 11.28 22.54
C GLY A 43 12.16 12.06 22.34
N ARG A 44 12.31 12.83 21.26
CA ARG A 44 13.42 13.78 21.05
C ARG A 44 13.02 15.26 21.20
N CYS A 45 11.75 15.53 21.54
CA CYS A 45 11.23 16.88 21.77
C CYS A 45 11.12 17.21 23.27
N SER A 46 11.72 18.33 23.69
CA SER A 46 11.42 19.00 24.96
C SER A 46 10.22 19.94 24.78
N GLY A 47 9.00 19.38 24.67
CA GLY A 47 7.75 20.15 24.59
C GLY A 47 7.23 20.45 23.17
N LYS A 48 6.12 21.19 23.08
CA LYS A 48 5.48 21.58 21.80
C LYS A 48 6.34 22.63 21.09
N LYS A 49 7.19 22.22 20.13
CA LYS A 49 7.94 23.15 19.27
C LYS A 49 6.96 23.90 18.36
N VAL A 50 6.87 25.21 18.52
CA VAL A 50 6.15 26.10 17.60
C VAL A 50 7.10 26.46 16.45
N LEU A 51 6.69 26.18 15.22
CA LEU A 51 7.49 26.51 14.04
C LEU A 51 7.45 28.01 13.77
N THR A 52 8.62 28.57 13.46
CA THR A 52 8.71 29.93 12.94
C THR A 52 8.07 30.00 11.54
N ALA A 53 7.69 31.21 11.10
CA ALA A 53 7.15 31.41 9.76
C ALA A 53 8.10 30.93 8.65
N LYS A 54 9.42 31.09 8.86
CA LYS A 54 10.45 30.60 7.94
C LYS A 54 10.48 29.06 7.89
N GLU A 55 10.49 28.39 9.04
CA GLU A 55 10.46 26.91 9.09
C GLU A 55 9.17 26.35 8.48
N ARG A 56 8.02 26.96 8.75
CA ARG A 56 6.74 26.55 8.14
C ARG A 56 6.76 26.68 6.61
N LYS A 57 7.36 27.75 6.08
CA LYS A 57 7.51 27.92 4.63
C LYS A 57 8.37 26.80 4.03
N THR A 58 9.52 26.52 4.63
CA THR A 58 10.41 25.44 4.20
C THR A 58 9.73 24.07 4.28
N GLN A 59 8.99 23.78 5.36
CA GLN A 59 8.22 22.55 5.51
C GLN A 59 7.23 22.34 4.36
N LEU A 60 6.49 23.38 3.95
CA LEU A 60 5.53 23.28 2.84
C LEU A 60 6.25 23.07 1.50
N GLU A 61 7.36 23.78 1.26
CA GLU A 61 8.18 23.59 0.06
C GLU A 61 8.78 22.18 -0.03
N ASP A 62 9.26 21.64 1.09
CA ASP A 62 9.80 20.29 1.16
C ASP A 62 8.70 19.25 0.97
N ARG A 63 7.52 19.42 1.59
CA ARG A 63 6.35 18.55 1.36
C ARG A 63 5.96 18.51 -0.11
N ALA A 64 5.93 19.65 -0.78
CA ALA A 64 5.62 19.73 -2.20
C ALA A 64 6.67 18.99 -3.07
N LYS A 65 7.97 19.22 -2.82
CA LYS A 65 9.06 18.53 -3.54
C LYS A 65 9.04 17.01 -3.32
N LEU A 66 8.84 16.58 -2.07
CA LEU A 66 8.72 15.16 -1.71
C LEU A 66 7.54 14.52 -2.45
N THR A 67 6.38 15.18 -2.43
CA THR A 67 5.19 14.70 -3.12
C THR A 67 5.46 14.56 -4.62
N GLN A 68 6.00 15.59 -5.28
CA GLN A 68 6.32 15.55 -6.72
C GLN A 68 7.28 14.40 -7.08
N HIS A 69 8.30 14.17 -6.26
CA HIS A 69 9.26 13.09 -6.47
C HIS A 69 8.62 11.71 -6.32
N PHE A 70 7.91 11.48 -5.21
CA PHE A 70 7.37 10.17 -4.88
C PHE A 70 6.11 9.82 -5.67
N ILE A 71 5.37 10.77 -6.25
CA ILE A 71 4.31 10.47 -7.21
C ILE A 71 4.83 9.56 -8.34
N VAL A 72 6.06 9.80 -8.80
CA VAL A 72 6.69 9.03 -9.89
C VAL A 72 7.42 7.80 -9.36
N ALA A 73 8.17 7.95 -8.27
CA ALA A 73 9.04 6.88 -7.75
C ALA A 73 8.29 5.81 -6.96
N LEU A 74 7.23 6.17 -6.22
CA LEU A 74 6.53 5.24 -5.32
C LEU A 74 5.91 4.04 -6.05
N PRO A 75 5.20 4.21 -7.19
CA PRO A 75 4.68 3.06 -7.92
C PRO A 75 5.78 2.11 -8.41
N GLN A 76 6.96 2.65 -8.78
CA GLN A 76 8.10 1.85 -9.23
C GLN A 76 8.70 1.04 -8.08
N LEU A 77 8.85 1.67 -6.91
CA LEU A 77 9.32 1.01 -5.70
C LEU A 77 8.36 -0.10 -5.24
N LEU A 78 7.05 0.18 -5.27
CA LEU A 78 6.03 -0.83 -4.95
C LEU A 78 6.05 -2.01 -5.93
N ALA A 79 6.28 -1.77 -7.22
CA ALA A 79 6.42 -2.84 -8.19
C ALA A 79 7.64 -3.73 -7.90
N LYS A 80 8.81 -3.12 -7.64
CA LYS A 80 10.06 -3.84 -7.33
C LYS A 80 9.94 -4.68 -6.05
N TYR A 81 9.41 -4.10 -4.98
CA TYR A 81 9.34 -4.73 -3.66
C TYR A 81 7.97 -5.37 -3.38
N SER A 82 7.15 -5.61 -4.41
CA SER A 82 5.77 -6.07 -4.26
C SER A 82 5.63 -7.40 -3.52
N ALA A 83 6.63 -8.27 -3.54
CA ALA A 83 6.61 -9.55 -2.81
C ALA A 83 6.98 -9.41 -1.32
N GLU A 84 7.62 -8.30 -0.93
CA GLU A 84 8.21 -8.10 0.39
C GLU A 84 7.29 -7.29 1.30
N GLY A 85 6.43 -7.98 2.06
CA GLY A 85 5.42 -7.32 2.90
C GLY A 85 5.99 -6.25 3.84
N GLY A 86 7.15 -6.52 4.46
CA GLY A 86 7.84 -5.55 5.31
C GLY A 86 8.26 -4.28 4.58
N MET A 87 8.76 -4.38 3.35
CA MET A 87 9.13 -3.21 2.54
C MET A 87 7.90 -2.47 2.02
N VAL A 88 6.86 -3.20 1.60
CA VAL A 88 5.58 -2.65 1.16
C VAL A 88 4.94 -1.79 2.25
N ILE A 89 4.95 -2.24 3.51
CA ILE A 89 4.41 -1.46 4.64
C ILE A 89 5.09 -0.09 4.75
N HIS A 90 6.43 -0.04 4.70
CA HIS A 90 7.18 1.21 4.78
C HIS A 90 6.88 2.14 3.60
N LEU A 91 6.76 1.59 2.39
CA LEU A 91 6.45 2.36 1.18
C LEU A 91 5.03 2.94 1.23
N LEU A 92 4.03 2.16 1.68
CA LEU A 92 2.63 2.59 1.76
C LEU A 92 2.36 3.63 2.87
N GLN A 93 3.32 3.85 3.78
CA GLN A 93 3.26 4.96 4.74
C GLN A 93 3.57 6.32 4.10
N VAL A 94 4.32 6.36 3.00
CA VAL A 94 4.76 7.61 2.36
C VAL A 94 3.60 8.51 1.89
N PRO A 95 2.52 8.01 1.26
CA PRO A 95 1.39 8.83 0.84
C PRO A 95 0.69 9.63 1.95
N GLN A 96 0.83 9.22 3.22
CA GLN A 96 0.26 9.94 4.37
C GLN A 96 0.84 11.35 4.54
N TYR A 97 2.02 11.58 3.96
CA TYR A 97 2.75 12.85 4.03
C TYR A 97 2.60 13.70 2.76
N PHE A 98 1.81 13.26 1.77
CA PHE A 98 1.68 13.96 0.50
C PHE A 98 0.84 15.23 0.59
N ASP A 99 1.23 16.19 -0.24
CA ASP A 99 0.39 17.32 -0.58
C ASP A 99 -0.54 16.95 -1.73
N LEU A 100 -1.69 16.38 -1.39
CA LEU A 100 -2.60 15.79 -2.38
C LEU A 100 -3.17 16.81 -3.39
N GLU A 101 -3.13 18.11 -3.09
CA GLU A 101 -3.51 19.17 -4.04
C GLU A 101 -2.67 19.10 -5.34
N ILE A 102 -1.43 18.60 -5.25
CA ILE A 102 -0.50 18.45 -6.37
C ILE A 102 -1.03 17.46 -7.42
N TYR A 103 -1.88 16.49 -7.05
CA TYR A 103 -2.49 15.55 -8.00
C TYR A 103 -3.52 16.20 -8.95
N SER A 104 -3.91 17.45 -8.72
CA SER A 104 -4.89 18.16 -9.56
C SER A 104 -4.38 18.52 -10.96
N THR A 105 -3.10 18.26 -11.25
CA THR A 105 -2.53 18.49 -12.59
C THR A 105 -2.68 17.25 -13.47
N ALA A 106 -3.19 17.42 -14.69
CA ALA A 106 -3.47 16.32 -15.62
C ALA A 106 -2.28 15.38 -15.91
N SER A 107 -1.02 15.84 -15.75
CA SER A 107 0.18 14.99 -15.89
C SER A 107 0.39 14.03 -14.72
N LEU A 108 -0.07 14.38 -13.53
CA LEU A 108 0.13 13.63 -12.29
C LEU A 108 -1.02 12.65 -12.02
N GLU A 109 -2.17 12.82 -12.66
CA GLU A 109 -3.28 11.87 -12.62
C GLU A 109 -2.89 10.46 -13.11
N LYS A 110 -2.06 10.36 -14.15
CA LYS A 110 -1.59 9.06 -14.67
C LYS A 110 -0.77 8.27 -13.65
N HIS A 111 -0.02 9.00 -12.81
CA HIS A 111 0.79 8.38 -11.77
C HIS A 111 -0.09 7.91 -10.62
N LEU A 112 -1.20 8.62 -10.34
CA LEU A 112 -2.21 8.14 -9.40
C LEU A 112 -2.83 6.81 -9.86
N ASP A 113 -3.19 6.67 -11.14
CA ASP A 113 -3.67 5.38 -11.67
C ASP A 113 -2.64 4.26 -11.50
N THR A 114 -1.38 4.59 -11.74
CA THR A 114 -0.28 3.62 -11.62
C THR A 114 -0.12 3.19 -10.16
N LEU A 115 -0.21 4.12 -9.21
CA LEU A 115 -0.20 3.82 -7.78
C LEU A 115 -1.39 2.93 -7.38
N LEU A 116 -2.61 3.28 -7.80
CA LEU A 116 -3.81 2.51 -7.49
C LEU A 116 -3.74 1.09 -8.07
N LYS A 117 -3.21 0.95 -9.29
CA LYS A 117 -2.95 -0.36 -9.89
C LYS A 117 -1.97 -1.19 -9.06
N GLN A 118 -0.84 -0.60 -8.65
CA GLN A 118 0.15 -1.30 -7.81
C GLN A 118 -0.44 -1.69 -6.45
N MET A 119 -1.22 -0.81 -5.81
CA MET A 119 -1.90 -1.13 -4.56
C MET A 119 -2.90 -2.28 -4.72
N LYS A 120 -3.63 -2.33 -5.84
CA LYS A 120 -4.50 -3.47 -6.15
C LYS A 120 -3.71 -4.77 -6.27
N GLU A 121 -2.60 -4.78 -7.02
CA GLU A 121 -1.74 -5.95 -7.19
C GLU A 121 -1.20 -6.45 -5.84
N ILE A 122 -0.82 -5.54 -4.94
CA ILE A 122 -0.40 -5.86 -3.58
C ILE A 122 -1.53 -6.51 -2.77
N VAL A 123 -2.75 -5.96 -2.80
CA VAL A 123 -3.90 -6.54 -2.09
C VAL A 123 -4.24 -7.94 -2.60
N GLU A 124 -4.06 -8.19 -3.91
CA GLU A 124 -4.29 -9.50 -4.50
C GLU A 124 -3.17 -10.52 -4.20
N GLY A 125 -1.93 -10.03 -4.00
CA GLY A 125 -0.75 -10.86 -3.76
C GLY A 125 -0.44 -11.17 -2.29
N HIS A 126 -0.95 -10.37 -1.35
CA HIS A 126 -0.65 -10.50 0.08
C HIS A 126 -1.81 -11.04 0.91
N THR A 127 -1.48 -11.86 1.91
CA THR A 127 -2.39 -12.31 2.97
C THR A 127 -2.00 -11.81 4.36
N ASP A 128 -0.92 -11.03 4.45
CA ASP A 128 -0.44 -10.44 5.71
C ASP A 128 -1.41 -9.34 6.17
N PRO A 129 -1.99 -9.45 7.37
CA PRO A 129 -2.92 -8.44 7.90
C PRO A 129 -2.31 -7.04 7.99
N ASP A 130 -1.01 -6.91 8.30
CA ASP A 130 -0.36 -5.61 8.47
C ASP A 130 -0.21 -4.89 7.12
N VAL A 131 0.11 -5.66 6.06
CA VAL A 131 0.18 -5.16 4.68
C VAL A 131 -1.19 -4.69 4.21
N LEU A 132 -2.24 -5.50 4.44
CA LEU A 132 -3.61 -5.18 4.04
C LEU A 132 -4.18 -3.99 4.82
N GLU A 133 -3.88 -3.89 6.12
CA GLU A 133 -4.25 -2.72 6.93
C GLU A 133 -3.58 -1.46 6.40
N MET A 134 -2.29 -1.52 6.06
CA MET A 134 -1.58 -0.38 5.50
C MET A 134 -2.16 0.04 4.15
N CYS A 135 -2.48 -0.92 3.27
CA CYS A 135 -3.18 -0.64 2.01
C CYS A 135 -4.49 0.11 2.25
N SER A 136 -5.29 -0.35 3.22
CA SER A 136 -6.57 0.27 3.59
C SER A 136 -6.40 1.72 4.07
N LYS A 137 -5.43 1.97 4.95
CA LYS A 137 -5.09 3.32 5.43
C LYS A 137 -4.66 4.23 4.29
N THR A 138 -3.85 3.73 3.37
CA THR A 138 -3.40 4.50 2.20
C THR A 138 -4.56 4.84 1.27
N TYR A 139 -5.47 3.90 0.98
CA TYR A 139 -6.69 4.20 0.23
C TYR A 139 -7.52 5.30 0.91
N LEU A 140 -7.69 5.23 2.24
CA LEU A 140 -8.42 6.24 3.00
C LEU A 140 -7.81 7.64 2.85
N VAL A 141 -6.48 7.76 2.94
CA VAL A 141 -5.78 9.04 2.74
C VAL A 141 -5.97 9.56 1.32
N LEU A 142 -5.85 8.69 0.32
CA LEU A 142 -6.02 9.07 -1.09
C LEU A 142 -7.48 9.42 -1.43
N SER A 143 -8.46 8.84 -0.73
CA SER A 143 -9.90 9.12 -0.86
C SER A 143 -10.34 10.39 -0.12
N ASN A 144 -9.47 11.40 0.03
CA ASN A 144 -9.90 12.66 0.64
C ASN A 144 -10.91 13.39 -0.26
N GLN A 145 -12.12 13.64 0.26
CA GLN A 145 -13.25 14.26 -0.45
C GLN A 145 -12.97 15.68 -0.96
N GLU A 146 -11.98 16.35 -0.37
CA GLU A 146 -11.56 17.70 -0.78
C GLU A 146 -10.71 17.70 -2.07
N MET A 147 -10.39 16.52 -2.61
CA MET A 147 -9.51 16.36 -3.78
C MET A 147 -10.30 16.27 -5.08
N ALA A 148 -9.82 16.95 -6.13
CA ALA A 148 -10.37 16.82 -7.49
C ALA A 148 -10.27 15.37 -8.03
N SER A 149 -9.29 14.60 -7.55
CA SER A 149 -9.07 13.20 -7.90
C SER A 149 -9.87 12.20 -7.05
N HIS A 150 -10.69 12.65 -6.09
CA HIS A 150 -11.46 11.79 -5.18
C HIS A 150 -12.26 10.71 -5.92
N ASN A 151 -13.05 11.11 -6.92
CA ASN A 151 -13.93 10.20 -7.67
C ASN A 151 -13.16 9.05 -8.32
N ARG A 152 -11.91 9.28 -8.70
CA ARG A 152 -11.06 8.29 -9.36
C ARG A 152 -10.58 7.23 -8.37
N VAL A 153 -10.11 7.67 -7.21
CA VAL A 153 -9.72 6.77 -6.11
C VAL A 153 -10.92 5.98 -5.63
N ASP A 154 -12.08 6.62 -5.50
CA ASP A 154 -13.32 5.99 -5.05
C ASP A 154 -13.81 4.90 -6.03
N VAL A 155 -13.76 5.17 -7.34
CA VAL A 155 -14.06 4.17 -8.37
C VAL A 155 -13.09 2.98 -8.29
N ALA A 156 -11.78 3.23 -8.20
CA ALA A 156 -10.78 2.17 -8.12
C ALA A 156 -10.96 1.31 -6.85
N LYS A 157 -11.22 1.95 -5.70
CA LYS A 157 -11.49 1.29 -4.43
C LYS A 157 -12.77 0.43 -4.51
N THR A 158 -13.85 0.98 -5.05
CA THR A 158 -15.12 0.25 -5.19
C THR A 158 -14.96 -0.97 -6.10
N GLN A 159 -14.30 -0.80 -7.25
CA GLN A 159 -14.00 -1.90 -8.16
C GLN A 159 -13.16 -3.01 -7.50
N LEU A 160 -12.17 -2.64 -6.67
CA LEU A 160 -11.39 -3.61 -5.91
C LEU A 160 -12.27 -4.39 -4.93
N ILE A 161 -13.12 -3.71 -4.16
CA ILE A 161 -14.01 -4.34 -3.18
C ILE A 161 -15.00 -5.27 -3.88
N ASP A 162 -15.60 -4.83 -4.98
CA ASP A 162 -16.55 -5.66 -5.76
C ASP A 162 -15.88 -6.94 -6.27
N GLN A 163 -14.67 -6.85 -6.81
CA GLN A 163 -13.92 -8.01 -7.29
C GLN A 163 -13.55 -8.98 -6.16
N LEU A 164 -13.16 -8.46 -4.99
CA LEU A 164 -12.88 -9.28 -3.82
C LEU A 164 -14.15 -9.95 -3.28
N ALA A 165 -15.27 -9.23 -3.25
CA ALA A 165 -16.57 -9.77 -2.83
C ALA A 165 -17.04 -10.88 -3.77
N ASP A 166 -16.94 -10.69 -5.08
CA ASP A 166 -17.28 -11.70 -6.08
C ASP A 166 -16.41 -12.95 -5.95
N LYS A 167 -15.09 -12.77 -5.79
CA LYS A 167 -14.15 -13.87 -5.57
C LYS A 167 -14.49 -14.64 -4.28
N PHE A 168 -14.77 -13.92 -3.20
CA PHE A 168 -15.15 -14.51 -1.93
C PHE A 168 -16.45 -15.32 -2.05
N ASN A 169 -17.49 -14.74 -2.66
CA ASN A 169 -18.78 -15.41 -2.86
C ASN A 169 -18.65 -16.68 -3.69
N LYS A 170 -17.81 -16.66 -4.74
CA LYS A 170 -17.53 -17.85 -5.55
C LYS A 170 -16.83 -18.94 -4.75
N LEU A 171 -15.76 -18.59 -4.03
CA LEU A 171 -15.03 -19.55 -3.20
C LEU A 171 -15.91 -20.15 -2.09
N LEU A 172 -16.77 -19.33 -1.48
CA LEU A 172 -17.73 -19.77 -0.47
C LEU A 172 -18.75 -20.74 -1.07
N ALA A 173 -19.29 -20.44 -2.25
CA ALA A 173 -20.24 -21.32 -2.94
C ALA A 173 -19.61 -22.67 -3.30
N ASP A 174 -18.38 -22.66 -3.83
CA ASP A 174 -17.63 -23.88 -4.18
C ASP A 174 -17.37 -24.73 -2.92
N PHE A 175 -16.93 -24.10 -1.83
CA PHE A 175 -16.70 -24.76 -0.55
C PHE A 175 -17.99 -25.38 0.02
N LEU A 176 -19.10 -24.65 0.03
CA LEU A 176 -20.39 -25.15 0.52
C LEU A 176 -20.92 -26.30 -0.34
N GLN A 177 -20.73 -26.25 -1.66
CA GLN A 177 -21.10 -27.33 -2.56
C GLN A 177 -20.28 -28.59 -2.27
N GLU A 178 -18.98 -28.45 -2.03
CA GLU A 178 -18.12 -29.56 -1.67
C GLU A 178 -18.55 -30.21 -0.35
N VAL A 179 -18.81 -29.41 0.69
CA VAL A 179 -19.34 -29.89 1.97
C VAL A 179 -20.65 -30.67 1.78
N SER A 180 -21.57 -30.17 0.95
CA SER A 180 -22.82 -30.87 0.63
C SER A 180 -22.58 -32.23 -0.05
N ARG A 181 -21.60 -32.33 -0.95
CA ARG A 181 -21.18 -33.61 -1.56
C ARG A 181 -20.63 -34.58 -0.51
N TRP A 182 -19.78 -34.11 0.41
CA TRP A 182 -19.24 -34.92 1.50
C TRP A 182 -20.34 -35.45 2.43
N ILE A 183 -21.32 -34.61 2.79
CA ILE A 183 -22.47 -35.03 3.61
C ILE A 183 -23.29 -36.10 2.87
N THR A 184 -23.54 -35.92 1.58
CA THR A 184 -24.28 -36.89 0.76
C THR A 184 -23.53 -38.21 0.62
N PHE A 185 -22.20 -38.16 0.44
CA PHE A 185 -21.34 -39.35 0.36
C PHE A 185 -21.30 -40.12 1.69
N LEU A 186 -21.13 -39.43 2.82
CA LEU A 186 -21.16 -40.06 4.14
C LEU A 186 -22.54 -40.64 4.46
N GLY A 187 -23.62 -39.91 4.12
CA GLY A 187 -24.99 -40.41 4.27
C GLY A 187 -25.23 -41.67 3.45
N ASN A 188 -24.90 -41.66 2.16
CA ASN A 188 -25.03 -42.83 1.28
C ASN A 188 -24.10 -43.99 1.68
N GLY A 189 -22.89 -43.70 2.17
CA GLY A 189 -21.98 -44.70 2.72
C GLY A 189 -22.58 -45.42 3.93
N LEU A 190 -23.16 -44.68 4.88
CA LEU A 190 -23.88 -45.24 6.03
C LEU A 190 -25.12 -46.08 5.63
N TYR A 191 -25.87 -45.66 4.61
CA TYR A 191 -26.99 -46.44 4.09
C TYR A 191 -26.57 -47.75 3.43
N VAL A 192 -25.44 -47.77 2.71
CA VAL A 192 -24.92 -48.99 2.07
C VAL A 192 -24.40 -49.99 3.11
N THR A 193 -23.75 -49.53 4.19
CA THR A 193 -23.24 -50.43 5.24
C THR A 193 -24.36 -51.00 6.12
N LEU A 194 -25.45 -50.26 6.35
CA LEU A 194 -26.60 -50.75 7.10
C LEU A 194 -27.52 -51.68 6.29
N ALA A 195 -27.49 -51.61 4.95
CA ALA A 195 -28.25 -52.49 4.08
C ALA A 195 -27.61 -53.88 3.87
N GLN A 196 -26.42 -54.13 4.44
CA GLN A 196 -25.71 -55.42 4.38
C GLN A 196 -25.76 -56.23 5.69
N TRP A 197 -26.59 -55.82 6.66
CA TRP A 197 -26.84 -56.56 7.91
C TRP A 197 -28.31 -56.94 8.05
#